data_AF-A0A351SQN3-F1
#
_entry.id   AF-A0A351SQN3-F1
#
_cell.length_a   1.000
_cell.length_b   1.000
_cell.length_c   1.000
_cell.angle_alpha   90.00
_cell.angle_beta   90.00
_cell.angle_gamma   90.00
#
_symmetry.space_group_name_H-M   'P 1'
#
loop_
_entity.id
_entity.type
_entity.pdbx_description
1 polymer ?
#
loop_
_entity_poly.entity_id
_entity_poly.type
_entity_poly.pdbx_seq_one_letter_code
_entity_poly.pdbx_strand_id
1 'polypeptide(L)'
;SNHPKFRDAKYKSILTTAIRTLKKANAEGRKKLYIPIEGLSAEENKAIAATDLQVYGSSLPIYNPTFKSRTLKSISEFTISDIKFLISRIAIDGKNGLVNPIGTKRLLSRIAMGLSLYDRQLKRVMDASVENFNSNLFTVDFEEKQMIVEHNIKDIIDYLLSSGDDFVWGQIGELAKEKLKDALLTGNNYEYIEIILRVIRDYTTLEELSGPFLDDGTLKRFVMKPLDKH
;
A
#
# COMPACT_ATOMS: atom_id res chain seq x y z
N SER A 1 -15.62 5.49 11.72
CA SER A 1 -14.26 5.33 12.27
C SER A 1 -14.30 5.53 13.78
N ASN A 2 -13.75 4.57 14.52
CA ASN A 2 -13.75 4.52 16.00
C ASN A 2 -12.50 5.13 16.64
N HIS A 3 -11.57 5.66 15.85
CA HIS A 3 -10.31 6.19 16.38
C HIS A 3 -10.56 7.40 17.32
N PRO A 4 -9.97 7.45 18.53
CA PRO A 4 -10.18 8.52 19.51
C PRO A 4 -9.97 9.94 18.96
N LYS A 5 -8.93 10.11 18.12
CA LYS A 5 -8.63 11.38 17.40
C LYS A 5 -9.82 11.95 16.61
N PHE A 6 -10.76 11.12 16.15
CA PHE A 6 -11.92 11.58 15.37
C PHE A 6 -13.16 11.89 16.21
N ARG A 7 -13.15 11.53 17.49
CA ARG A 7 -14.22 11.83 18.43
C ARG A 7 -14.09 13.23 19.03
N ASP A 8 -12.92 13.86 18.90
CA ASP A 8 -12.61 15.23 19.32
C ASP A 8 -13.50 16.26 18.58
N ALA A 9 -14.09 17.20 19.32
CA ALA A 9 -14.93 18.27 18.78
C ALA A 9 -14.18 19.18 17.78
N LYS A 10 -12.89 19.44 18.03
CA LYS A 10 -12.01 20.15 17.10
C LYS A 10 -11.90 19.39 15.78
N TYR A 11 -11.79 18.07 15.86
CA TYR A 11 -11.72 17.22 14.67
C TYR A 11 -13.03 17.22 13.87
N LYS A 12 -14.19 17.20 14.54
CA LYS A 12 -15.50 17.27 13.85
C LYS A 12 -15.69 18.56 13.05
N SER A 13 -15.24 19.70 13.58
CA SER A 13 -15.29 20.99 12.89
C SER A 13 -14.37 21.02 11.65
N ILE A 14 -13.15 20.52 11.80
CA ILE A 14 -12.17 20.36 10.72
C ILE A 14 -12.73 19.43 9.63
N LEU A 15 -13.32 18.30 10.03
CA LEU A 15 -13.97 17.36 9.11
C LEU A 15 -15.08 18.03 8.31
N THR A 16 -16.00 18.74 8.97
CA THR A 16 -17.12 19.43 8.32
C THR A 16 -16.64 20.41 7.24
N THR A 17 -15.58 21.15 7.56
CA THR A 17 -14.92 22.05 6.61
C THR A 17 -14.34 21.26 5.41
N ALA A 18 -13.66 20.14 5.66
CA ALA A 18 -13.15 19.25 4.63
C ALA A 18 -14.23 18.77 3.65
N ILE A 19 -15.37 18.31 4.19
CA ILE A 19 -16.51 17.84 3.38
C ILE A 19 -16.97 18.95 2.44
N ARG A 20 -17.14 20.17 2.99
CA ARG A 20 -17.64 21.31 2.23
C ARG A 20 -16.68 21.68 1.09
N THR A 21 -15.38 21.74 1.38
CA THR A 21 -14.42 22.15 0.36
C THR A 21 -14.23 21.07 -0.71
N LEU A 22 -14.30 19.78 -0.35
CA LEU A 22 -14.30 18.70 -1.34
C LEU A 22 -15.53 18.75 -2.25
N LYS A 23 -16.73 18.98 -1.69
CA LYS A 23 -17.95 19.13 -2.50
C LYS A 23 -17.81 20.26 -3.51
N LYS A 24 -17.26 21.41 -3.07
CA LYS A 24 -16.97 22.54 -3.95
C LYS A 24 -15.97 22.17 -5.05
N ALA A 25 -14.86 21.53 -4.68
CA ALA A 25 -13.84 21.08 -5.64
C ALA A 25 -14.43 20.13 -6.70
N ASN A 26 -15.27 19.18 -6.30
CA ASN A 26 -15.94 18.26 -7.23
C ASN A 26 -16.91 18.99 -8.16
N ALA A 27 -17.65 19.98 -7.66
CA ALA A 27 -18.52 20.82 -8.49
C ALA A 27 -17.74 21.67 -9.50
N GLU A 28 -16.50 22.05 -9.17
CA GLU A 28 -15.55 22.72 -10.07
C GLU A 28 -14.84 21.73 -11.03
N GLY A 29 -15.26 20.47 -11.11
CA GLY A 29 -14.69 19.45 -12.00
C GLY A 29 -13.38 18.84 -11.50
N ARG A 30 -12.93 19.14 -10.27
CA ARG A 30 -11.74 18.50 -9.68
C ARG A 30 -12.11 17.12 -9.17
N LYS A 31 -11.34 16.10 -9.53
CA LYS A 31 -11.61 14.71 -9.11
C LYS A 31 -11.04 14.41 -7.71
N LYS A 32 -11.52 13.32 -7.10
CA LYS A 32 -10.98 12.76 -5.85
C LYS A 32 -9.59 12.19 -6.06
N LEU A 33 -8.75 12.24 -5.03
CA LEU A 33 -7.38 11.70 -5.12
C LEU A 33 -7.33 10.17 -5.20
N TYR A 34 -8.27 9.49 -4.55
CA TYR A 34 -8.38 8.04 -4.54
C TYR A 34 -9.83 7.65 -4.80
N ILE A 35 -9.98 6.61 -5.61
CA ILE A 35 -11.25 6.04 -6.03
C ILE A 35 -11.20 4.56 -5.58
N PRO A 36 -12.07 4.15 -4.63
CA PRO A 36 -12.20 2.74 -4.25
C PRO A 36 -12.58 1.88 -5.45
N ILE A 37 -12.35 0.57 -5.35
CA ILE A 37 -12.81 -0.39 -6.37
C ILE A 37 -14.34 -0.31 -6.51
N GLU A 38 -14.81 -0.29 -7.76
CA GLU A 38 -16.22 -0.30 -8.13
C GLU A 38 -16.66 -1.71 -8.55
N GLY A 39 -17.97 -1.96 -8.57
CA GLY A 39 -18.54 -3.23 -9.05
C GLY A 39 -18.50 -4.39 -8.04
N LEU A 40 -18.23 -4.11 -6.76
CA LEU A 40 -18.25 -5.11 -5.69
C LEU A 40 -19.68 -5.36 -5.18
N SER A 41 -19.98 -6.61 -4.86
CA SER A 41 -21.20 -7.02 -4.14
C SER A 41 -21.25 -6.44 -2.72
N ALA A 42 -22.42 -6.50 -2.08
CA ALA A 42 -22.58 -6.03 -0.70
C ALA A 42 -21.71 -6.82 0.30
N GLU A 43 -21.50 -8.11 0.05
CA GLU A 43 -20.71 -9.01 0.88
C GLU A 43 -19.22 -8.69 0.77
N GLU A 44 -18.70 -8.52 -0.45
CA GLU A 44 -17.32 -8.10 -0.69
C GLU A 44 -17.02 -6.74 -0.05
N ASN A 45 -17.95 -5.77 -0.18
CA ASN A 45 -17.81 -4.47 0.47
C ASN A 45 -17.75 -4.59 2.00
N LYS A 46 -18.56 -5.48 2.59
CA LYS A 46 -18.56 -5.73 4.04
C LYS A 46 -17.24 -6.38 4.48
N ALA A 47 -16.72 -7.33 3.69
CA ALA A 47 -15.46 -8.02 3.94
C ALA A 47 -14.25 -7.07 3.91
N ILE A 48 -14.19 -6.23 2.87
CA ILE A 48 -13.16 -5.19 2.74
C ILE A 48 -13.25 -4.21 3.91
N ALA A 49 -14.46 -3.74 4.26
CA ALA A 49 -14.63 -2.82 5.37
C ALA A 49 -14.20 -3.42 6.73
N ALA A 50 -14.44 -4.72 6.94
CA ALA A 50 -13.96 -5.43 8.13
C ALA A 50 -12.42 -5.54 8.14
N THR A 51 -11.82 -5.87 7.00
CA THR A 51 -10.36 -5.94 6.81
C THR A 51 -9.70 -4.58 7.04
N ASP A 52 -10.28 -3.51 6.49
CA ASP A 52 -9.80 -2.13 6.60
C ASP A 52 -9.69 -1.63 8.04
N LEU A 53 -10.48 -2.18 8.97
CA LEU A 53 -10.44 -1.85 10.39
C LEU A 53 -9.30 -2.53 11.15
N GLN A 54 -8.70 -3.59 10.57
CA GLN A 54 -7.67 -4.41 11.21
C GLN A 54 -6.28 -4.14 10.65
N VAL A 55 -6.18 -3.73 9.38
CA VAL A 55 -4.90 -3.42 8.72
C VAL A 55 -4.50 -1.97 8.99
N TYR A 56 -3.22 -1.76 9.26
CA TYR A 56 -2.64 -0.44 9.55
C TYR A 56 -1.94 0.16 8.33
N GLY A 57 -1.78 1.49 8.33
CA GLY A 57 -1.07 2.22 7.27
C GLY A 57 0.40 1.82 7.11
N SER A 58 1.00 1.16 8.10
CA SER A 58 2.34 0.56 8.01
C SER A 58 2.43 -0.54 6.95
N SER A 59 1.30 -1.15 6.56
CA SER A 59 1.22 -2.17 5.51
C SER A 59 1.18 -1.59 4.09
N LEU A 60 1.11 -0.26 3.92
CA LEU A 60 1.12 0.36 2.59
C LEU A 60 2.55 0.44 2.02
N PRO A 61 2.77 0.05 0.75
CA PRO A 61 4.10 0.00 0.13
C PRO A 61 4.47 1.37 -0.42
N ILE A 62 4.59 2.37 0.45
CA ILE A 62 4.72 3.79 0.05
C ILE A 62 6.08 4.38 0.44
N TYR A 63 7.00 3.53 0.95
CA TYR A 63 8.24 3.95 1.59
C TYR A 63 9.43 3.10 1.18
N ASN A 64 10.53 3.76 0.82
CA ASN A 64 11.73 3.08 0.37
C ASN A 64 12.34 2.32 1.56
N PRO A 65 12.55 1.00 1.45
CA PRO A 65 13.07 0.16 2.52
C PRO A 65 14.42 0.64 3.07
N THR A 66 15.23 1.29 2.23
CA THR A 66 16.59 1.75 2.57
C THR A 66 16.66 3.14 3.22
N PHE A 67 15.51 3.84 3.39
CA PHE A 67 15.46 5.17 4.01
C PHE A 67 14.46 5.25 5.17
N LYS A 68 14.96 5.56 6.39
CA LYS A 68 14.13 5.86 7.56
C LYS A 68 13.59 7.30 7.47
N SER A 69 12.32 7.47 7.11
CA SER A 69 11.67 8.80 7.08
C SER A 69 10.97 9.13 8.41
N ARG A 70 11.07 10.37 8.91
CA ARG A 70 10.34 10.81 10.12
C ARG A 70 8.84 11.01 9.87
N THR A 71 8.44 11.28 8.62
CA THR A 71 7.04 11.48 8.22
C THR A 71 6.21 10.20 8.33
N LEU A 72 6.88 9.03 8.41
CA LEU A 72 6.33 7.67 8.49
C LEU A 72 5.40 7.45 9.70
N LYS A 73 5.77 7.99 10.87
CA LYS A 73 5.03 7.76 12.12
C LYS A 73 3.59 8.27 12.05
N SER A 74 3.33 9.25 11.18
CA SER A 74 2.04 9.94 11.15
C SER A 74 0.89 9.08 10.62
N ILE A 75 1.15 8.13 9.71
CA ILE A 75 0.09 7.27 9.16
C ILE A 75 0.17 5.81 9.58
N SER A 76 1.31 5.36 10.10
CA SER A 76 1.51 3.97 10.53
C SER A 76 0.55 3.55 11.66
N GLU A 77 0.10 4.50 12.48
CA GLU A 77 -0.81 4.27 13.59
C GLU A 77 -2.29 4.25 13.18
N PHE A 78 -2.61 4.71 11.97
CA PHE A 78 -3.98 4.75 11.49
C PHE A 78 -4.33 3.44 10.78
N THR A 79 -5.56 2.98 10.96
CA THR A 79 -6.08 1.86 10.17
C THR A 79 -6.27 2.27 8.71
N ILE A 80 -6.32 1.31 7.79
CA ILE A 80 -6.63 1.59 6.38
C ILE A 80 -8.01 2.26 6.26
N SER A 81 -8.99 1.85 7.06
CA SER A 81 -10.30 2.52 7.15
C SER A 81 -10.14 4.01 7.48
N ASP A 82 -9.30 4.35 8.45
CA ASP A 82 -9.04 5.73 8.82
C ASP A 82 -8.37 6.49 7.67
N ILE A 83 -7.35 5.91 7.04
CA ILE A 83 -6.63 6.54 5.92
C ILE A 83 -7.55 6.76 4.71
N LYS A 84 -8.36 5.77 4.32
CA LYS A 84 -9.37 5.89 3.26
C LYS A 84 -10.37 7.00 3.59
N PHE A 85 -10.84 7.04 4.84
CA PHE A 85 -11.71 8.11 5.30
C PHE A 85 -11.06 9.49 5.16
N LEU A 86 -9.80 9.64 5.57
CA LEU A 86 -9.05 10.89 5.49
C LEU A 86 -8.85 11.34 4.04
N ILE A 87 -8.38 10.45 3.17
CA ILE A 87 -8.08 10.76 1.77
C ILE A 87 -9.34 11.01 0.96
N SER A 88 -10.46 10.37 1.30
CA SER A 88 -11.76 10.65 0.67
C SER A 88 -12.22 12.10 0.85
N ARG A 89 -11.54 12.89 1.70
CA ARG A 89 -11.83 14.30 2.00
C ARG A 89 -10.82 15.28 1.38
N ILE A 90 -9.89 14.80 0.55
CA ILE A 90 -8.84 15.60 -0.08
C ILE A 90 -9.04 15.61 -1.60
N ALA A 91 -8.94 16.79 -2.22
CA ALA A 91 -8.96 16.92 -3.68
C ALA A 91 -7.58 16.63 -4.31
N ILE A 92 -7.54 16.35 -5.62
CA ILE A 92 -6.31 16.01 -6.37
C ILE A 92 -5.19 17.06 -6.28
N ASP A 93 -5.53 18.33 -6.09
CA ASP A 93 -4.54 19.41 -5.90
C ASP A 93 -3.89 19.41 -4.51
N GLY A 94 -4.26 18.45 -3.65
CA GLY A 94 -3.79 18.34 -2.26
C GLY A 94 -4.48 19.31 -1.32
N LYS A 95 -5.43 20.14 -1.81
CA LYS A 95 -6.22 21.02 -0.97
C LYS A 95 -7.43 20.23 -0.49
N ASN A 96 -7.51 19.98 0.83
CA ASN A 96 -8.68 20.24 1.68
C ASN A 96 -8.65 19.46 3.00
N GLY A 97 -9.08 20.15 4.06
CA GLY A 97 -9.75 19.55 5.20
C GLY A 97 -9.01 19.51 6.52
N LEU A 98 -7.91 18.77 6.59
CA LEU A 98 -7.15 18.65 7.82
C LEU A 98 -6.09 19.74 7.90
N VAL A 99 -6.23 20.61 8.90
CA VAL A 99 -5.29 21.70 9.23
C VAL A 99 -3.93 21.15 9.75
N ASN A 100 -3.73 19.83 9.75
CA ASN A 100 -2.40 19.23 9.77
C ASN A 100 -2.25 18.33 8.53
N PRO A 101 -1.33 18.64 7.61
CA PRO A 101 -1.13 17.84 6.42
C PRO A 101 -0.69 16.44 6.85
N ILE A 102 -1.47 15.42 6.51
CA ILE A 102 -1.03 14.02 6.50
C ILE A 102 0.25 13.88 5.65
N GLY A 103 0.47 14.82 4.74
CA GLY A 103 1.79 15.20 4.28
C GLY A 103 1.74 16.08 3.04
N THR A 104 2.84 16.09 2.31
CA THR A 104 2.95 16.82 1.03
C THR A 104 2.06 16.20 -0.05
N LYS A 105 1.79 16.93 -1.15
CA LYS A 105 1.12 16.39 -2.34
C LYS A 105 1.75 15.08 -2.84
N ARG A 106 3.08 14.99 -2.76
CA ARG A 106 3.86 13.79 -3.10
C ARG A 106 3.51 12.61 -2.19
N LEU A 107 3.44 12.83 -0.87
CA LEU A 107 3.06 11.77 0.07
C LEU A 107 1.60 11.34 -0.15
N LEU A 108 0.68 12.29 -0.31
CA LEU A 108 -0.73 12.00 -0.60
C LEU A 108 -0.90 11.14 -1.86
N SER A 109 -0.18 11.47 -2.94
CA SER A 109 -0.20 10.69 -4.18
C SER A 109 0.31 9.26 -3.97
N ARG A 110 1.35 9.09 -3.15
CA ARG A 110 1.86 7.75 -2.78
C ARG A 110 0.86 6.98 -1.93
N ILE A 111 0.22 7.61 -0.95
CA ILE A 111 -0.80 6.93 -0.14
C ILE A 111 -1.96 6.47 -1.03
N ALA A 112 -2.43 7.32 -1.95
CA ALA A 112 -3.50 6.94 -2.90
C ALA A 112 -3.11 5.76 -3.79
N MET A 113 -1.87 5.73 -4.28
CA MET A 113 -1.32 4.59 -5.03
C MET A 113 -1.24 3.32 -4.16
N GLY A 114 -0.76 3.43 -2.91
CA GLY A 114 -0.70 2.33 -1.97
C GLY A 114 -2.09 1.76 -1.65
N LEU A 115 -3.08 2.62 -1.42
CA LEU A 115 -4.48 2.20 -1.25
C LEU A 115 -5.04 1.49 -2.49
N SER A 116 -4.69 1.98 -3.68
CA SER A 116 -5.12 1.35 -4.94
C SER A 116 -4.47 -0.03 -5.15
N LEU A 117 -3.23 -0.23 -4.69
CA LEU A 117 -2.59 -1.55 -4.69
C LEU A 117 -3.24 -2.48 -3.66
N TYR A 118 -3.54 -1.94 -2.48
CA TYR A 118 -4.15 -2.67 -1.38
C TYR A 118 -5.54 -3.18 -1.76
N ASP A 119 -6.42 -2.32 -2.30
CA ASP A 119 -7.75 -2.76 -2.70
C ASP A 119 -7.68 -3.82 -3.80
N ARG A 120 -6.80 -3.63 -4.78
CA ARG A 120 -6.62 -4.60 -5.87
C ARG A 120 -6.14 -5.94 -5.33
N GLN A 121 -5.32 -5.93 -4.28
CA GLN A 121 -4.92 -7.16 -3.61
C GLN A 121 -6.10 -7.83 -2.92
N LEU A 122 -6.91 -7.09 -2.16
CA LEU A 122 -8.09 -7.67 -1.53
C LEU A 122 -9.04 -8.28 -2.57
N LYS A 123 -9.24 -7.59 -3.70
CA LYS A 123 -10.03 -8.12 -4.81
C LYS A 123 -9.43 -9.42 -5.36
N ARG A 124 -8.12 -9.48 -5.62
CA ARG A 124 -7.47 -10.71 -6.10
C ARG A 124 -7.64 -11.87 -5.13
N VAL A 125 -7.53 -11.62 -3.82
CA VAL A 125 -7.76 -12.66 -2.80
C VAL A 125 -9.20 -13.15 -2.85
N MET A 126 -10.18 -12.26 -2.96
CA MET A 126 -11.59 -12.65 -3.08
C MET A 126 -11.88 -13.40 -4.40
N ASP A 127 -11.24 -13.01 -5.50
CA ASP A 127 -11.37 -13.66 -6.80
C ASP A 127 -10.70 -15.06 -6.80
N ALA A 128 -9.64 -15.27 -6.00
CA ALA A 128 -8.89 -16.52 -5.89
C ALA A 128 -9.43 -17.48 -4.79
N SER A 129 -10.01 -16.96 -3.72
CA SER A 129 -10.46 -17.73 -2.56
C SER A 129 -11.98 -17.64 -2.40
N VAL A 130 -12.67 -18.67 -2.90
CA VAL A 130 -14.12 -18.81 -2.75
C VAL A 130 -14.41 -19.38 -1.35
N GLU A 131 -15.36 -18.75 -0.64
CA GLU A 131 -16.28 -19.33 0.37
C GLU A 131 -16.27 -18.72 1.79
N ASN A 132 -15.27 -17.94 2.24
CA ASN A 132 -15.35 -17.40 3.61
C ASN A 132 -14.67 -16.04 3.84
N PHE A 133 -15.43 -14.96 3.66
CA PHE A 133 -15.01 -13.57 3.92
C PHE A 133 -14.92 -13.18 5.41
N ASN A 134 -14.91 -14.15 6.32
CA ASN A 134 -14.92 -13.91 7.76
C ASN A 134 -13.52 -13.66 8.37
N SER A 135 -12.45 -13.77 7.57
CA SER A 135 -11.08 -13.53 7.98
C SER A 135 -10.53 -12.20 7.43
N ASN A 136 -9.37 -11.77 7.94
CA ASN A 136 -8.63 -10.64 7.41
C ASN A 136 -8.12 -10.99 6.00
N LEU A 137 -8.75 -10.41 4.97
CA LEU A 137 -8.44 -10.68 3.56
C LEU A 137 -6.98 -10.32 3.17
N PHE A 138 -6.32 -9.46 3.93
CA PHE A 138 -4.96 -9.02 3.62
C PHE A 138 -3.89 -10.05 4.04
N THR A 139 -4.17 -10.83 5.09
CA THR A 139 -3.22 -11.80 5.67
C THR A 139 -3.64 -13.25 5.45
N VAL A 140 -4.49 -13.51 4.46
CA VAL A 140 -4.83 -14.87 4.01
C VAL A 140 -3.55 -15.59 3.56
N ASP A 141 -3.41 -16.85 3.94
CA ASP A 141 -2.25 -17.73 3.64
C ASP A 141 -0.90 -17.13 4.06
N PHE A 142 -0.88 -16.41 5.19
CA PHE A 142 0.31 -15.69 5.63
C PHE A 142 1.53 -16.61 5.76
N GLU A 143 1.37 -17.75 6.43
CA GLU A 143 2.47 -18.67 6.73
C GLU A 143 2.99 -19.33 5.45
N GLU A 144 2.11 -19.84 4.57
CA GLU A 144 2.54 -20.42 3.30
C GLU A 144 3.25 -19.40 2.41
N LYS A 145 2.67 -18.21 2.26
CA LYS A 145 3.30 -17.16 1.45
C LYS A 145 4.64 -16.71 2.03
N GLN A 146 4.78 -16.65 3.36
CA GLN A 146 6.03 -16.31 4.02
C GLN A 146 7.13 -17.33 3.67
N MET A 147 6.83 -18.62 3.77
CA MET A 147 7.79 -19.67 3.44
C MET A 147 8.27 -19.58 1.99
N ILE A 148 7.36 -19.29 1.04
CA ILE A 148 7.71 -19.15 -0.38
C ILE A 148 8.63 -17.95 -0.60
N VAL A 149 8.31 -16.77 -0.05
CA VAL A 149 9.14 -15.57 -0.28
C VAL A 149 10.51 -15.68 0.39
N GLU A 150 10.61 -16.34 1.55
CA GLU A 150 11.89 -16.60 2.22
C GLU A 150 12.74 -17.59 1.44
N HIS A 151 12.14 -18.65 0.90
CA HIS A 151 12.85 -19.64 0.08
C HIS A 151 13.42 -19.03 -1.20
N ASN A 152 12.73 -18.03 -1.77
CA ASN A 152 13.09 -17.40 -3.05
C ASN A 152 13.68 -15.99 -2.89
N ILE A 153 14.19 -15.65 -1.70
CA ILE A 153 14.69 -14.32 -1.37
C ILE A 153 15.68 -13.76 -2.39
N LYS A 154 16.66 -14.58 -2.81
CA LYS A 154 17.72 -14.15 -3.72
C LYS A 154 17.15 -13.83 -5.09
N ASP A 155 16.34 -14.73 -5.65
CA ASP A 155 15.77 -14.58 -6.99
C ASP A 155 14.82 -13.38 -7.07
N ILE A 156 14.02 -13.17 -6.01
CA ILE A 156 13.15 -12.02 -5.87
C ILE A 156 13.95 -10.71 -5.93
N ILE A 157 15.02 -10.61 -5.14
CA ILE A 157 15.80 -9.38 -5.06
C ILE A 157 16.59 -9.16 -6.36
N ASP A 158 17.21 -10.20 -6.92
CA ASP A 158 17.93 -10.12 -8.20
C ASP A 158 17.00 -9.70 -9.35
N TYR A 159 15.77 -10.23 -9.38
CA TYR A 159 14.73 -9.80 -10.33
C TYR A 159 14.41 -8.31 -10.17
N LEU A 160 14.13 -7.86 -8.95
CA LEU A 160 13.75 -6.47 -8.72
C LEU A 160 14.88 -5.51 -9.09
N LEU A 161 16.11 -5.81 -8.66
CA LEU A 161 17.28 -4.97 -8.92
C LEU A 161 17.65 -4.89 -10.41
N SER A 162 17.34 -5.93 -11.19
CA SER A 162 17.53 -5.94 -12.65
C SER A 162 16.37 -5.32 -13.43
N SER A 163 15.20 -5.17 -12.82
CA SER A 163 13.99 -4.67 -13.50
C SER A 163 13.86 -3.15 -13.54
N GLY A 164 14.51 -2.42 -12.62
CA GLY A 164 14.45 -0.96 -12.60
C GLY A 164 15.03 -0.31 -11.36
N ASP A 165 14.83 1.01 -11.26
CA ASP A 165 15.18 1.82 -10.11
C ASP A 165 13.96 2.46 -9.43
N ASP A 166 12.79 2.49 -10.08
CA ASP A 166 11.55 3.04 -9.52
C ASP A 166 10.54 1.93 -9.19
N PHE A 167 10.23 1.79 -7.91
CA PHE A 167 9.35 0.75 -7.36
C PHE A 167 8.14 1.37 -6.66
N VAL A 168 7.15 0.54 -6.31
CA VAL A 168 5.95 1.01 -5.58
C VAL A 168 6.31 1.69 -4.24
N TRP A 169 7.36 1.20 -3.58
CA TRP A 169 7.93 1.80 -2.37
C TRP A 169 8.85 3.00 -2.63
N GLY A 170 9.10 3.34 -3.89
CA GLY A 170 9.88 4.49 -4.34
C GLY A 170 11.26 4.14 -4.89
N GLN A 171 11.94 5.17 -5.40
CA GLN A 171 13.18 5.00 -6.15
C GLN A 171 14.35 4.48 -5.28
N ILE A 172 15.04 3.46 -5.75
CA ILE A 172 16.25 2.84 -5.18
C ILE A 172 17.43 3.18 -6.08
N GLY A 173 18.31 4.08 -5.62
CA GLY A 173 19.56 4.40 -6.33
C GLY A 173 20.64 3.34 -6.14
N GLU A 174 21.75 3.45 -6.88
CA GLU A 174 22.81 2.43 -6.92
C GLU A 174 23.38 2.06 -5.54
N LEU A 175 23.67 3.04 -4.68
CA LEU A 175 24.13 2.78 -3.31
C LEU A 175 23.14 1.91 -2.49
N ALA A 176 21.84 2.09 -2.71
CA ALA A 176 20.83 1.28 -2.04
C ALA A 176 20.74 -0.14 -2.65
N LYS A 177 20.99 -0.29 -3.96
CA LYS A 177 21.12 -1.60 -4.60
C LYS A 177 22.34 -2.36 -4.10
N GLU A 178 23.48 -1.70 -3.95
CA GLU A 178 24.70 -2.28 -3.35
C GLU A 178 24.42 -2.76 -1.93
N LYS A 179 23.77 -1.95 -1.10
CA LYS A 179 23.37 -2.37 0.26
C LYS A 179 22.46 -3.59 0.29
N LEU A 180 21.53 -3.70 -0.66
CA LEU A 180 20.65 -4.88 -0.76
C LEU A 180 21.44 -6.13 -1.19
N LYS A 181 22.38 -6.01 -2.13
CA LYS A 181 23.28 -7.09 -2.53
C LYS A 181 24.19 -7.53 -1.39
N ASP A 182 24.79 -6.58 -0.69
CA ASP A 182 25.63 -6.87 0.48
C ASP A 182 24.83 -7.53 1.60
N ALA A 183 23.58 -7.11 1.81
CA ALA A 183 22.69 -7.73 2.80
C ALA A 183 22.36 -9.18 2.45
N LEU A 184 22.16 -9.51 1.17
CA LEU A 184 21.98 -10.89 0.71
C LEU A 184 23.21 -11.76 0.94
N LEU A 185 24.42 -11.21 0.73
CA LEU A 185 25.67 -11.95 0.84
C LEU A 185 26.12 -12.14 2.30
N THR A 186 25.90 -11.14 3.14
CA THR A 186 26.46 -11.10 4.50
C THR A 186 25.45 -11.39 5.60
N GLY A 187 24.15 -11.33 5.29
CA GLY A 187 23.06 -11.39 6.28
C GLY A 187 22.92 -10.13 7.14
N ASN A 188 23.81 -9.14 7.00
CA ASN A 188 23.73 -7.87 7.71
C ASN A 188 22.66 -6.95 7.11
N ASN A 189 22.01 -6.12 7.92
CA ASN A 189 20.94 -5.20 7.47
C ASN A 189 19.73 -5.90 6.79
N TYR A 190 19.42 -7.12 7.22
CA TYR A 190 18.30 -7.91 6.73
C TYR A 190 16.94 -7.21 6.86
N GLU A 191 16.81 -6.21 7.75
CA GLU A 191 15.63 -5.33 7.91
C GLU A 191 15.14 -4.76 6.56
N TYR A 192 16.05 -4.42 5.63
CA TYR A 192 15.66 -3.88 4.31
C TYR A 192 15.03 -4.94 3.41
N ILE A 193 15.58 -6.16 3.43
CA ILE A 193 15.08 -7.26 2.62
C ILE A 193 13.74 -7.75 3.20
N GLU A 194 13.61 -7.83 4.53
CA GLU A 194 12.35 -8.16 5.20
C GLU A 194 11.21 -7.24 4.78
N ILE A 195 11.45 -5.93 4.65
CA ILE A 195 10.42 -4.98 4.19
C ILE A 195 9.99 -5.32 2.75
N ILE A 196 10.92 -5.66 1.87
CA ILE A 196 10.62 -6.02 0.47
C ILE A 196 9.83 -7.33 0.42
N LEU A 197 10.30 -8.37 1.09
CA LEU A 197 9.63 -9.68 1.13
C LEU A 197 8.24 -9.57 1.74
N ARG A 198 8.10 -8.77 2.80
CA ARG A 198 6.80 -8.46 3.41
C ARG A 198 5.83 -7.86 2.39
N VAL A 199 6.27 -6.85 1.64
CA VAL A 199 5.43 -6.23 0.61
C VAL A 199 5.06 -7.23 -0.49
N ILE A 200 5.99 -8.07 -0.93
CA ILE A 200 5.67 -9.08 -1.94
C ILE A 200 4.62 -10.04 -1.40
N ARG A 201 4.87 -10.68 -0.27
CA ARG A 201 3.94 -11.60 0.40
C ARG A 201 2.55 -11.00 0.59
N ASP A 202 2.49 -9.77 1.09
CA ASP A 202 1.22 -9.12 1.44
C ASP A 202 0.44 -8.66 0.19
N TYR A 203 1.11 -8.45 -0.95
CA TYR A 203 0.51 -7.95 -2.18
C TYR A 203 0.48 -8.97 -3.32
N THR A 204 0.61 -10.25 -2.98
CA THR A 204 0.40 -11.41 -3.86
C THR A 204 -0.55 -12.42 -3.21
N THR A 205 -1.27 -13.17 -4.04
CA THR A 205 -2.03 -14.34 -3.63
C THR A 205 -1.11 -15.56 -3.48
N LEU A 206 -1.59 -16.63 -2.82
CA LEU A 206 -0.84 -17.88 -2.72
C LEU A 206 -0.67 -18.55 -4.08
N GLU A 207 -1.70 -18.51 -4.93
CA GLU A 207 -1.66 -19.04 -6.30
C GLU A 207 -0.58 -18.34 -7.13
N GLU A 208 -0.54 -17.01 -7.09
CA GLU A 208 0.48 -16.22 -7.77
C GLU A 208 1.90 -16.61 -7.32
N LEU A 209 2.14 -16.80 -6.01
CA LEU A 209 3.46 -17.16 -5.49
C LEU A 209 3.85 -18.62 -5.73
N SER A 210 2.86 -19.51 -5.83
CA SER A 210 3.09 -20.94 -6.05
C SER A 210 3.32 -21.26 -7.54
N GLY A 211 2.95 -20.35 -8.44
CA GLY A 211 3.24 -20.39 -9.87
C GLY A 211 4.65 -19.87 -10.23
N PRO A 212 4.96 -19.74 -11.53
CA PRO A 212 6.21 -19.17 -12.02
C PRO A 212 6.22 -17.63 -11.89
N PHE A 213 6.17 -17.12 -10.65
CA PHE A 213 5.95 -15.70 -10.33
C PHE A 213 7.04 -14.72 -10.83
N LEU A 214 8.20 -15.25 -11.20
CA LEU A 214 9.29 -14.51 -11.84
C LEU A 214 8.99 -14.22 -13.33
N ASP A 215 8.28 -15.14 -13.99
CA ASP A 215 8.07 -15.15 -15.44
C ASP A 215 6.67 -14.66 -15.85
N ASP A 216 5.66 -14.92 -15.02
CA ASP A 216 4.25 -14.56 -15.27
C ASP A 216 3.96 -13.04 -15.14
N GLY A 217 4.96 -12.25 -14.74
CA GLY A 217 4.84 -10.82 -14.52
C GLY A 217 4.31 -10.43 -13.15
N THR A 218 4.17 -11.37 -12.21
CA THR A 218 3.73 -11.08 -10.84
C THR A 218 4.64 -10.07 -10.17
N LEU A 219 5.95 -10.20 -10.28
CA LEU A 219 6.84 -9.19 -9.69
C LEU A 219 6.85 -7.83 -10.43
N LYS A 220 6.43 -7.76 -11.70
CA LYS A 220 6.38 -6.49 -12.46
C LYS A 220 5.46 -5.46 -11.81
N ARG A 221 4.44 -5.90 -11.06
CA ARG A 221 3.50 -5.00 -10.35
C ARG A 221 4.18 -4.11 -9.31
N PHE A 222 5.37 -4.49 -8.85
CA PHE A 222 6.16 -3.74 -7.88
C PHE A 222 7.10 -2.72 -8.54
N VAL A 223 7.23 -2.73 -9.88
CA VAL A 223 8.09 -1.85 -10.67
C VAL A 223 7.23 -0.77 -11.34
N MET A 224 7.51 0.50 -11.04
CA MET A 224 6.73 1.65 -11.54
C MET A 224 7.17 2.10 -12.93
N LYS A 225 8.48 2.02 -13.20
CA LYS A 225 9.07 2.27 -14.51
C LYS A 225 10.07 1.16 -14.81
N PRO A 226 9.71 0.17 -15.65
CA PRO A 226 10.69 -0.82 -16.09
C PRO A 226 11.79 -0.13 -16.90
N LEU A 227 13.02 -0.65 -16.84
CA LEU A 227 14.07 -0.23 -17.76
C LEU A 227 13.59 -0.48 -19.19
N ASP A 228 13.62 0.56 -20.03
CA ASP A 228 13.37 0.38 -21.46
C ASP A 228 14.40 -0.62 -21.98
N LYS A 229 13.92 -1.77 -22.47
CA LYS A 229 14.77 -2.72 -23.20
C LYS A 229 15.15 -2.05 -24.51
N HIS A 230 16.37 -1.52 -24.57
CA HIS A 230 17.04 -1.17 -25.83
C HIS A 230 17.39 -2.43 -26.61
#